data_AF-B3H604-F1
#
_entry.id   AF-B3H604-F1
#
_cell.length_a   1.000
_cell.length_b   1.000
_cell.length_c   1.000
_cell.angle_alpha   90.00
_cell.angle_beta   90.00
_cell.angle_gamma   90.00
#
_symmetry.space_group_name_H-M   'P 1'
#
loop_
_entity.id
_entity.type
_entity.pdbx_description
1 polymer ?
#
loop_
_entity_poly.entity_id
_entity_poly.type
_entity_poly.pdbx_seq_one_letter_code
_entity_poly.pdbx_strand_id
1 'polypeptide(L)'
;MDSIMCVSSWKFYTMNDSWMYLDAFVYQWMILSYLIGNFSGICSKTYCPYCVRVKELLQQLGAKFKAVELDTESDGSQIQSGLAEWTGQRTVPNVFIGGNHIGGCDATSNLHKDGKLVPLLTEAGAIAGKTATTSA
;
A
#
# COMPACT_ATOMS: atom_id res chain seq x y z
N MET A 1 28.02 -8.11 -19.25
CA MET A 1 28.13 -6.67 -19.51
C MET A 1 26.89 -6.26 -20.28
N ASP A 2 26.05 -5.52 -19.57
CA ASP A 2 25.16 -4.46 -20.05
C ASP A 2 24.01 -4.80 -21.00
N SER A 3 22.79 -4.71 -20.44
CA SER A 3 21.59 -4.05 -21.00
C SER A 3 20.51 -4.10 -19.92
N ILE A 4 20.41 -3.10 -19.05
CA ILE A 4 19.53 -1.92 -19.17
C ILE A 4 18.09 -2.26 -19.58
N MET A 5 17.18 -1.86 -18.69
CA MET A 5 15.74 -2.00 -18.73
C MET A 5 15.09 -1.46 -20.01
N CYS A 6 13.99 -2.10 -20.41
CA CYS A 6 12.93 -1.44 -21.16
C CYS A 6 11.56 -1.96 -20.68
N VAL A 7 10.97 -1.27 -19.70
CA VAL A 7 9.62 -1.54 -19.14
C VAL A 7 8.51 -0.88 -19.98
N SER A 8 8.50 -1.09 -21.30
CA SER A 8 7.55 -0.42 -22.19
C SER A 8 6.86 -1.35 -23.20
N SER A 9 6.43 -2.53 -22.76
CA SER A 9 5.46 -3.29 -23.55
C SER A 9 4.65 -4.25 -22.68
N TRP A 10 3.52 -3.75 -22.20
CA TRP A 10 2.47 -4.54 -21.56
C TRP A 10 1.75 -5.36 -22.62
N LYS A 11 2.39 -6.42 -23.10
CA LYS A 11 1.75 -7.51 -23.85
C LYS A 11 2.45 -8.83 -23.49
N PHE A 12 1.90 -9.54 -22.52
CA PHE A 12 2.03 -10.99 -22.48
C PHE A 12 0.66 -11.61 -22.75
N TYR A 13 0.56 -12.19 -23.95
CA TYR A 13 -0.53 -12.98 -24.55
C TYR A 13 -0.80 -14.26 -23.71
N THR A 14 -2.01 -14.51 -23.18
CA THR A 14 -3.24 -15.20 -23.69
C THR A 14 -3.24 -16.74 -23.73
N MET A 15 -4.28 -17.38 -23.13
CA MET A 15 -5.06 -18.60 -23.52
C MET A 15 -5.53 -19.33 -22.23
N ASN A 16 -6.80 -19.38 -21.85
CA ASN A 16 -7.94 -20.01 -22.54
C ASN A 16 -9.28 -19.42 -22.04
N ASP A 17 -10.30 -19.40 -22.89
CA ASP A 17 -11.60 -18.71 -22.71
C ASP A 17 -12.53 -19.30 -21.63
N SER A 18 -12.40 -18.87 -20.37
CA SER A 18 -13.42 -19.08 -19.31
C SER A 18 -13.39 -17.99 -18.22
N TRP A 19 -13.15 -16.75 -18.62
CA TRP A 19 -12.87 -15.60 -17.74
C TRP A 19 -14.10 -14.97 -17.08
N MET A 20 -14.95 -15.76 -16.42
CA MET A 20 -16.00 -15.23 -15.55
C MET A 20 -15.85 -15.62 -14.07
N TYR A 21 -14.76 -16.29 -13.72
CA TYR A 21 -14.38 -16.58 -12.34
C TYR A 21 -12.86 -16.44 -12.20
N LEU A 22 -12.40 -15.20 -12.04
CA LEU A 22 -11.06 -14.93 -11.54
C LEU A 22 -11.09 -15.19 -10.03
N ASP A 23 -10.40 -16.24 -9.60
CA ASP A 23 -10.20 -16.54 -8.18
C ASP A 23 -9.69 -15.28 -7.46
N ALA A 24 -10.26 -15.00 -6.28
CA ALA A 24 -9.90 -13.88 -5.41
C ALA A 24 -8.39 -13.67 -5.29
N PHE A 25 -7.61 -14.75 -5.43
CA PHE A 25 -6.15 -14.80 -5.45
C PHE A 25 -5.48 -13.87 -6.46
N VAL A 26 -6.00 -13.72 -7.69
CA VAL A 26 -5.37 -12.89 -8.73
C VAL A 26 -5.60 -11.40 -8.44
N TYR A 27 -6.82 -11.03 -8.05
CA TYR A 27 -7.16 -9.67 -7.63
C TYR A 27 -6.40 -9.28 -6.37
N GLN A 28 -6.33 -10.20 -5.40
CA GLN A 28 -5.51 -10.06 -4.21
C GLN A 28 -4.05 -9.77 -4.60
N TRP A 29 -3.47 -10.60 -5.47
CA TRP A 29 -2.10 -10.45 -5.93
C TRP A 29 -1.85 -9.15 -6.67
N MET A 30 -2.82 -8.65 -7.43
CA MET A 30 -2.67 -7.42 -8.19
C MET A 30 -2.64 -6.19 -7.27
N ILE A 31 -3.53 -6.16 -6.28
CA ILE A 31 -3.60 -5.08 -5.27
C ILE A 31 -2.38 -5.15 -4.35
N LEU A 32 -1.98 -6.35 -3.95
CA LEU A 32 -0.73 -6.58 -3.23
C LEU A 32 0.47 -6.11 -4.03
N SER A 33 0.61 -6.49 -5.29
CA SER A 33 1.72 -6.03 -6.13
C SER A 33 1.72 -4.51 -6.28
N TYR A 34 0.54 -3.89 -6.33
CA TYR A 34 0.39 -2.45 -6.38
C TYR A 34 0.76 -1.76 -5.06
N LEU A 35 0.33 -2.28 -3.91
CA LEU A 35 0.59 -1.67 -2.61
C LEU A 35 2.00 -1.99 -2.07
N ILE A 36 2.48 -3.21 -2.30
CA ILE A 36 3.82 -3.70 -1.93
C ILE A 36 4.89 -3.17 -2.89
N GLY A 37 4.56 -3.03 -4.18
CA GLY A 37 5.47 -2.42 -5.17
C GLY A 37 5.72 -0.93 -4.93
N ASN A 38 4.91 -0.29 -4.08
CA ASN A 38 5.11 1.07 -3.61
C ASN A 38 5.72 1.07 -2.21
N PHE A 39 6.54 2.08 -1.93
CA PHE A 39 7.22 2.24 -0.65
C PHE A 39 6.24 2.27 0.55
N SER A 40 5.06 2.85 0.37
CA SER A 40 3.93 2.72 1.29
C SER A 40 2.58 2.84 0.55
N GLY A 41 1.54 2.19 1.08
CA GLY A 41 0.22 2.08 0.46
C GLY A 41 -0.91 2.22 1.48
N ILE A 42 -2.03 2.82 1.09
CA ILE A 42 -3.22 3.00 1.92
C ILE A 42 -4.46 2.63 1.11
N CYS A 43 -5.29 1.74 1.64
CA CYS A 43 -6.67 1.60 1.19
C CYS A 43 -7.56 2.53 2.02
N SER A 44 -8.26 3.42 1.33
CA SER A 44 -8.99 4.55 1.90
C SER A 44 -10.40 4.62 1.34
N LYS A 45 -11.26 5.44 1.96
CA LYS A 45 -12.47 5.95 1.31
C LYS A 45 -12.51 7.46 1.40
N THR A 46 -12.99 8.14 0.36
CA THR A 46 -12.94 9.61 0.25
C THR A 46 -13.65 10.32 1.40
N TYR A 47 -14.74 9.75 1.89
CA TYR A 47 -15.57 10.31 2.98
C TYR A 47 -15.05 9.96 4.39
N CYS A 48 -13.99 9.17 4.52
CA CYS A 48 -13.56 8.65 5.82
C CYS A 48 -12.57 9.61 6.52
N PRO A 49 -12.92 10.18 7.70
CA PRO A 49 -12.05 11.12 8.41
C PRO A 49 -10.76 10.46 8.94
N TYR A 50 -10.80 9.17 9.28
CA TYR A 50 -9.63 8.41 9.72
C TYR A 50 -8.61 8.23 8.58
N CYS A 51 -9.08 8.10 7.34
CA CYS A 51 -8.20 8.00 6.18
C CYS A 51 -7.49 9.33 5.92
N VAL A 52 -8.19 10.45 6.05
CA VAL A 52 -7.60 11.79 5.95
C VAL A 52 -6.47 11.97 6.96
N ARG A 53 -6.71 11.64 8.23
CA ARG A 53 -5.69 11.74 9.29
C ARG A 53 -4.42 10.93 8.99
N VAL A 54 -4.56 9.70 8.48
CA VAL A 54 -3.39 8.87 8.12
C VAL A 54 -2.63 9.48 6.94
N LYS A 55 -3.33 9.97 5.92
CA LYS A 55 -2.69 10.63 4.77
C LYS A 55 -1.95 11.88 5.19
N GLU A 56 -2.55 12.72 6.02
CA GLU A 56 -1.92 13.91 6.59
C GLU A 56 -0.67 13.56 7.38
N LEU A 57 -0.73 12.52 8.24
CA LEU A 57 0.42 12.05 8.99
C LEU A 57 1.56 11.62 8.07
N LEU A 58 1.30 10.80 7.04
CA LEU A 58 2.34 10.39 6.10
C LEU A 58 2.89 11.57 5.28
N GLN A 59 2.04 12.54 4.90
CA GLN A 59 2.47 13.77 4.23
C GLN A 59 3.37 14.63 5.14
N GLN A 60 3.01 14.79 6.41
CA GLN A 60 3.82 15.52 7.40
C GLN A 60 5.19 14.89 7.60
N LEU A 61 5.28 13.56 7.51
CA LEU A 61 6.53 12.82 7.56
C LEU A 61 7.32 12.85 6.25
N GLY A 62 6.77 13.46 5.19
CA GLY A 62 7.39 13.50 3.86
C GLY A 62 7.40 12.15 3.15
N ALA A 63 6.54 11.22 3.55
CA ALA A 63 6.49 9.88 3.00
C ALA A 63 5.79 9.85 1.64
N LYS A 64 6.38 9.14 0.70
CA LYS A 64 5.75 8.74 -0.56
C LYS A 64 4.83 7.57 -0.29
N PHE A 65 3.53 7.79 -0.49
CA PHE A 65 2.52 6.74 -0.38
C PHE A 65 1.57 6.75 -1.56
N LYS A 66 0.94 5.60 -1.80
CA LYS A 66 -0.15 5.45 -2.77
C LYS A 66 -1.47 5.21 -2.05
N ALA A 67 -2.48 6.02 -2.32
CA ALA A 67 -3.83 5.79 -1.82
C ALA A 67 -4.70 5.14 -2.90
N VAL A 68 -5.46 4.12 -2.50
CA VAL A 68 -6.51 3.48 -3.30
C VAL A 68 -7.85 3.81 -2.63
N GLU A 69 -8.70 4.58 -3.31
CA GLU A 69 -10.01 4.99 -2.80
C GLU A 69 -11.06 3.95 -3.16
N LEU A 70 -11.39 3.05 -2.23
CA LEU A 70 -12.27 1.92 -2.46
C LEU A 70 -13.72 2.31 -2.80
N ASP A 71 -14.12 3.55 -2.55
CA ASP A 71 -15.43 4.07 -2.90
C ASP A 71 -15.51 4.60 -4.34
N THR A 72 -14.37 4.87 -4.98
CA THR A 72 -14.33 5.36 -6.37
C THR A 72 -13.94 4.27 -7.37
N GLU A 73 -13.36 3.17 -6.90
CA GLU A 73 -13.04 2.01 -7.73
C GLU A 73 -14.28 1.16 -8.01
N SER A 74 -14.47 0.76 -9.27
CA SER A 74 -15.58 -0.12 -9.69
C SER A 74 -15.61 -1.43 -8.91
N ASP A 75 -14.43 -1.98 -8.63
CA ASP A 75 -14.25 -3.24 -7.91
C ASP A 75 -13.97 -3.04 -6.42
N GLY A 76 -14.14 -1.83 -5.88
CA GLY A 76 -13.74 -1.48 -4.52
C GLY A 76 -14.32 -2.37 -3.42
N SER A 77 -15.54 -2.90 -3.61
CA SER A 77 -16.13 -3.89 -2.68
C SER A 77 -15.42 -5.24 -2.72
N GLN A 78 -14.97 -5.68 -3.89
CA GLN A 78 -14.22 -6.93 -4.06
C GLN A 78 -12.82 -6.76 -3.46
N ILE A 79 -12.19 -5.61 -3.68
CA ILE A 79 -10.93 -5.22 -3.03
C ILE A 79 -11.07 -5.26 -1.50
N GLN A 80 -12.13 -4.66 -0.97
CA GLN A 80 -12.36 -4.62 0.49
C GLN A 80 -12.54 -6.03 1.08
N SER A 81 -13.23 -6.93 0.36
CA SER A 81 -13.37 -8.33 0.77
C SER A 81 -12.05 -9.08 0.74
N GLY A 82 -11.26 -8.92 -0.32
CA GLY A 82 -9.93 -9.53 -0.41
C GLY A 82 -8.98 -9.02 0.68
N LEU A 83 -8.97 -7.71 0.95
CA LEU A 83 -8.21 -7.14 2.07
C LEU A 83 -8.61 -7.76 3.40
N ALA A 84 -9.91 -8.01 3.61
CA ALA A 84 -10.39 -8.65 4.82
C ALA A 84 -9.94 -10.09 4.98
N GLU A 85 -9.94 -10.87 3.90
CA GLU A 85 -9.47 -12.26 3.92
C GLU A 85 -7.98 -12.36 4.22
N TRP A 86 -7.18 -11.44 3.68
CA TRP A 86 -5.73 -11.46 3.85
C TRP A 86 -5.26 -10.83 5.16
N THR A 87 -5.79 -9.67 5.51
CA THR A 87 -5.33 -8.90 6.69
C THR A 87 -6.16 -9.15 7.94
N GLY A 88 -7.33 -9.78 7.80
CA GLY A 88 -8.35 -9.84 8.84
C GLY A 88 -9.10 -8.51 9.05
N GLN A 89 -8.71 -7.42 8.39
CA GLN A 89 -9.26 -6.09 8.60
C GLN A 89 -10.22 -5.69 7.46
N ARG A 90 -11.51 -5.57 7.80
CA ARG A 90 -12.55 -5.06 6.87
C ARG A 90 -12.62 -3.54 6.81
N THR A 91 -12.07 -2.85 7.80
CA THR A 91 -12.23 -1.41 7.97
C THR A 91 -11.15 -0.62 7.23
N VAL A 92 -11.54 0.55 6.72
CA VAL A 92 -10.61 1.58 6.26
C VAL A 92 -10.29 2.56 7.41
N PRO A 93 -9.09 3.16 7.45
CA PRO A 93 -7.97 2.95 6.55
C PRO A 93 -7.30 1.59 6.77
N ASN A 94 -6.72 1.01 5.71
CA ASN A 94 -5.86 -0.15 5.79
C ASN A 94 -4.48 0.24 5.24
N VAL A 95 -3.44 0.22 6.08
CA VAL A 95 -2.13 0.81 5.82
C VAL A 95 -1.08 -0.27 5.63
N PHE A 96 -0.25 -0.09 4.60
CA PHE A 96 0.84 -0.98 4.23
C PHE A 96 2.15 -0.20 4.09
N ILE A 97 3.25 -0.71 4.64
CA ILE A 97 4.57 -0.10 4.56
C ILE A 97 5.59 -1.21 4.28
N GLY A 98 6.39 -1.06 3.21
CA GLY A 98 7.43 -2.04 2.87
C GLY A 98 6.91 -3.48 2.72
N GLY A 99 5.67 -3.63 2.24
CA GLY A 99 5.00 -4.93 2.10
C GLY A 99 4.33 -5.48 3.35
N ASN A 100 4.46 -4.83 4.51
CA ASN A 100 3.85 -5.26 5.75
C ASN A 100 2.52 -4.55 6.01
N HIS A 101 1.52 -5.30 6.49
CA HIS A 101 0.26 -4.74 6.97
C HIS A 101 0.45 -4.10 8.35
N ILE A 102 0.18 -2.80 8.44
CA ILE A 102 0.31 -2.00 9.65
C ILE A 102 -1.01 -1.93 10.42
N GLY A 103 -2.14 -1.96 9.71
CA GLY A 103 -3.48 -1.84 10.28
C GLY A 103 -4.15 -0.51 9.98
N GLY A 104 -4.97 -0.05 10.93
CA GLY A 104 -5.77 1.17 10.78
C GLY A 104 -5.11 2.46 11.29
N CYS A 105 -5.95 3.48 11.47
CA CYS A 105 -5.52 4.81 11.92
C CYS A 105 -4.87 4.77 13.30
N ASP A 106 -5.46 4.03 14.25
CA ASP A 106 -4.93 3.95 15.62
C ASP A 106 -3.60 3.20 15.68
N ALA A 107 -3.48 2.09 14.96
CA ALA A 107 -2.24 1.33 14.85
C ALA A 107 -1.11 2.19 14.28
N THR A 108 -1.39 2.91 13.19
CA THR A 108 -0.44 3.83 12.55
C THR A 108 -0.04 4.98 13.48
N SER A 109 -1.03 5.58 14.17
CA SER A 109 -0.79 6.69 15.10
C SER A 109 0.02 6.25 16.32
N ASN A 110 -0.24 5.05 16.84
CA ASN A 110 0.51 4.48 17.96
C ASN A 110 1.96 4.16 17.55
N LEU A 111 2.19 3.59 16.36
CA LEU A 111 3.54 3.40 15.83
C LEU A 111 4.31 4.70 15.66
N HIS A 112 3.61 5.79 15.32
CA HIS A 112 4.23 7.11 15.25
C HIS A 112 4.63 7.61 16.64
N LYS A 113 3.73 7.52 17.63
CA LYS A 113 4.01 7.89 19.02
C LYS A 113 5.16 7.08 19.62
N ASP A 114 5.25 5.80 19.26
CA ASP A 114 6.34 4.90 19.68
C ASP A 114 7.66 5.17 18.94
N GLY A 115 7.70 6.11 18.00
CA GLY A 115 8.89 6.44 17.21
C GLY A 115 9.29 5.38 16.17
N LYS A 116 8.45 4.36 15.94
CA LYS A 116 8.73 3.22 15.05
C LYS A 116 8.30 3.45 13.60
N LEU A 117 7.36 4.37 13.37
CA LEU A 117 6.82 4.62 12.03
C LEU A 117 7.87 5.18 11.06
N VAL A 118 8.70 6.12 11.50
CA VAL A 118 9.73 6.76 10.66
C VAL A 118 10.82 5.76 10.23
N PRO A 119 11.37 4.91 11.12
CA PRO A 119 12.25 3.81 10.71
C PRO A 119 11.64 2.91 9.64
N LEU A 120 10.39 2.46 9.82
CA LEU A 120 9.71 1.60 8.85
C LEU A 120 9.55 2.28 7.48
N LEU A 121 9.18 3.55 7.47
CA LEU A 121 9.08 4.33 6.24
C LEU A 121 10.45 4.55 5.58
N THR A 122 11.53 4.63 6.36
CA THR A 122 12.90 4.79 5.84
C THR A 122 13.39 3.49 5.23
N GLU A 123 13.24 2.38 5.93
CA GLU A 123 13.59 1.03 5.47
C GLU A 123 12.81 0.67 4.21
N ALA A 124 11.53 1.03 4.18
CA ALA A 124 10.68 0.86 3.01
C ALA A 124 10.99 1.86 1.90
N GLY A 125 11.94 2.80 2.05
CA GLY A 125 12.29 3.81 1.03
C GLY A 125 11.23 4.88 0.78
N ALA A 126 10.21 4.97 1.63
CA ALA A 126 9.10 5.91 1.49
C ALA A 126 9.52 7.34 1.84
N ILE A 127 10.47 7.49 2.75
CA ILE A 127 11.09 8.78 3.07
C ILE A 127 12.57 8.75 2.67
N ALA A 128 13.04 9.84 2.06
CA ALA A 128 14.47 10.05 1.88
C ALA A 128 15.07 10.32 3.26
N GLY A 129 15.64 9.29 3.89
CA GLY A 129 16.23 9.43 5.21
C GLY A 129 17.23 10.59 5.21
N LYS A 130 17.15 11.48 6.22
CA LYS A 130 18.39 12.07 6.72
C LYS A 130 19.18 10.90 7.28
N THR A 131 20.19 10.46 6.55
CA THR A 131 21.22 9.57 7.04
C THR A 131 21.63 10.10 8.41
N ALA A 132 21.43 9.32 9.47
CA ALA A 132 21.96 9.66 10.77
C ALA A 132 23.47 9.81 10.58
N THR A 133 23.97 11.03 10.66
CA THR A 133 25.39 11.34 10.71
C THR A 133 25.91 10.77 12.02
N THR A 134 26.41 9.54 11.99
CA THR A 134 27.22 8.98 13.07
C THR A 134 28.56 9.71 13.02
N SER A 135 28.68 10.75 13.84
CA SER A 135 29.96 11.36 14.19
C SER A 135 30.53 10.61 15.39
N ALA A 136 31.57 9.81 15.17
CA ALA A 136 32.63 9.49 16.14
C ALA A 136 33.78 8.79 15.40
#